data_AF-A0A3C0FZZ5-F1
#
_entry.id   AF-A0A3C0FZZ5-F1
#
_cell.length_a   1.000
_cell.length_b   1.000
_cell.length_c   1.000
_cell.angle_alpha   90.00
_cell.angle_beta   90.00
_cell.angle_gamma   90.00
#
_symmetry.space_group_name_H-M   'P 1'
#
loop_
_entity.id
_entity.type
_entity.pdbx_description
1 polymer ?
#
loop_
_entity_poly.entity_id
_entity_poly.type
_entity_poly.pdbx_seq_one_letter_code
_entity_poly.pdbx_strand_id
1 'polypeptide(L)'
;ILDEADYLNAQSTQPALRAFIEEFSTNCRFIFTCNYRNKIIEPLQSRCAVVEFNTTKKHLAGLAAKFHKRLSKILKEKEVKYDERTLAELIMLHAPDWRRVLNEIQRYSINGELSAAALVGTSIGQIGALVTFLRE
;
A
#
# COMPACT_ATOMS: atom_id res chain seq x y z
N ILE A 1 14.26 -5.98 13.47
CA ILE A 1 13.52 -5.78 12.20
C ILE A 1 14.30 -4.74 11.42
N LEU A 2 14.59 -4.98 10.15
CA LEU A 2 15.20 -4.00 9.26
C LEU A 2 14.17 -3.63 8.19
N ASP A 3 13.87 -2.35 8.10
CA ASP A 3 12.94 -1.81 7.11
C ASP A 3 13.69 -1.47 5.82
N GLU A 4 13.04 -1.63 4.67
CA GLU A 4 13.56 -1.22 3.35
C GLU A 4 14.96 -1.81 3.04
N ALA A 5 15.15 -3.09 3.33
CA ALA A 5 16.44 -3.77 3.20
C ALA A 5 17.00 -3.78 1.76
N ASP A 6 16.15 -3.52 0.76
CA ASP A 6 16.50 -3.38 -0.64
C ASP A 6 17.27 -2.09 -0.98
N TYR A 7 17.37 -1.14 -0.05
CA TYR A 7 18.25 0.02 -0.16
C TYR A 7 19.64 -0.21 0.42
N LEU A 8 19.87 -1.34 1.10
CA LEU A 8 21.18 -1.66 1.65
C LEU A 8 22.15 -2.07 0.54
N ASN A 9 23.41 -1.67 0.70
CA ASN A 9 24.46 -2.00 -0.26
C ASN A 9 24.63 -3.53 -0.36
N ALA A 10 24.37 -4.07 -1.55
CA ALA A 10 24.42 -5.49 -1.85
C ALA A 10 25.84 -6.09 -1.77
N GLN A 11 26.89 -5.27 -1.92
CA GLN A 11 28.28 -5.73 -1.95
C GLN A 11 28.96 -5.71 -0.58
N SER A 12 28.43 -4.99 0.40
CA SER A 12 29.07 -4.84 1.72
C SER A 12 28.12 -5.10 2.89
N THR A 13 27.03 -4.34 2.97
CA THR A 13 26.11 -4.40 4.10
C THR A 13 25.30 -5.69 4.13
N GLN A 14 24.78 -6.14 2.98
CA GLN A 14 23.99 -7.37 2.94
C GLN A 14 24.82 -8.65 3.23
N PRO A 15 26.07 -8.79 2.73
CA PRO A 15 26.96 -9.88 3.15
C PRO A 15 27.27 -9.86 4.65
N ALA A 16 27.47 -8.68 5.26
CA ALA A 16 27.66 -8.57 6.70
C ALA A 16 26.41 -9.05 7.47
N LEU A 17 25.21 -8.64 7.05
CA LEU A 17 23.95 -9.10 7.65
C LEU A 17 23.78 -10.62 7.59
N ARG A 18 24.24 -11.26 6.52
CA ARG A 18 24.25 -12.73 6.44
C ARG A 18 25.10 -13.33 7.56
N ALA A 19 26.31 -12.81 7.77
CA ALA A 19 27.19 -13.29 8.86
C ALA A 19 26.52 -13.10 10.23
N PHE A 20 25.87 -11.96 10.46
CA PHE A 20 25.10 -11.71 11.68
C PHE A 20 23.94 -12.71 11.88
N ILE A 21 23.21 -13.06 10.82
CA ILE A 21 22.16 -14.08 10.93
C ILE A 21 22.76 -15.43 11.31
N GLU A 22 23.88 -15.82 10.70
CA GLU A 22 24.57 -17.08 11.03
C GLU A 22 24.97 -17.14 12.50
N GLU A 23 25.60 -16.07 13.00
CA GLU A 23 26.14 -16.01 14.36
C GLU A 23 25.04 -15.93 15.43
N PHE A 24 23.98 -15.14 15.19
CA PHE A 24 23.01 -14.79 16.24
C PHE A 24 21.63 -15.44 16.08
N SER A 25 21.42 -16.30 15.08
CA SER A 25 20.13 -16.95 14.83
C SER A 25 19.64 -17.87 15.96
N THR A 26 20.48 -18.28 16.91
CA THR A 26 20.04 -19.04 18.08
C THR A 26 19.21 -18.20 19.04
N ASN A 27 19.61 -16.94 19.26
CA ASN A 27 19.04 -16.06 20.28
C ASN A 27 18.25 -14.88 19.71
N CYS A 28 18.38 -14.60 18.41
CA CYS A 28 17.73 -13.49 17.72
C CYS A 28 16.94 -13.97 16.49
N ARG A 29 15.86 -13.26 16.15
CA ARG A 29 15.11 -13.45 14.91
C ARG A 29 15.18 -12.19 14.07
N PHE A 30 15.42 -12.37 12.78
CA PHE A 30 15.57 -11.28 11.83
C PHE A 30 14.34 -11.22 10.94
N ILE A 31 13.81 -10.02 10.76
CA ILE A 31 12.71 -9.73 9.83
C ILE A 31 13.21 -8.59 8.96
N PHE A 32 13.17 -8.81 7.65
CA PHE A 32 13.50 -7.81 6.63
C PHE A 32 12.22 -7.49 5.86
N THR A 33 11.93 -6.21 5.68
CA THR A 33 10.96 -5.76 4.69
C THR A 33 11.73 -5.26 3.48
N CYS A 34 11.16 -5.43 2.29
CA CYS A 34 11.70 -4.87 1.05
C CYS A 34 10.58 -4.76 0.02
N ASN A 35 10.71 -3.81 -0.90
CA ASN A 35 9.78 -3.70 -2.04
C ASN A 35 10.29 -4.50 -3.24
N TYR A 36 11.62 -4.54 -3.43
CA TYR A 36 12.26 -5.19 -4.56
C TYR A 36 13.10 -6.39 -4.11
N ARG A 37 12.51 -7.59 -4.12
CA ARG A 37 13.18 -8.84 -3.74
C ARG A 37 14.49 -9.07 -4.50
N ASN A 38 14.53 -8.72 -5.79
CA ASN A 38 15.71 -8.87 -6.64
C ASN A 38 16.91 -8.00 -6.22
N LYS A 39 16.71 -7.01 -5.34
CA LYS A 39 17.81 -6.23 -4.74
C LYS A 39 18.38 -6.86 -3.47
N ILE A 40 17.75 -7.92 -2.96
CA ILE A 40 18.26 -8.72 -1.85
C ILE A 40 19.13 -9.84 -2.41
N ILE A 41 20.38 -9.97 -1.92
CA ILE A 41 21.30 -11.01 -2.38
C ILE A 41 20.76 -12.41 -2.09
N GLU A 42 20.98 -13.34 -3.02
CA GLU A 42 20.52 -14.73 -2.90
C GLU A 42 20.90 -15.43 -1.58
N PRO A 43 22.11 -15.20 -1.01
CA PRO A 43 22.46 -15.79 0.29
C PRO A 43 21.55 -15.37 1.46
N LEU A 44 21.00 -14.16 1.45
CA LEU A 44 20.03 -13.72 2.46
C LEU A 44 18.66 -14.36 2.22
N GLN A 45 18.24 -14.44 0.96
CA GLN A 45 16.96 -15.07 0.59
C GLN A 45 16.92 -16.55 0.99
N SER A 46 18.02 -17.29 0.76
CA SER A 46 18.12 -18.71 1.13
C SER A 46 18.01 -18.98 2.64
N ARG A 47 18.29 -17.98 3.48
CA ARG A 47 18.29 -18.09 4.95
C ARG A 47 17.03 -17.58 5.62
N CYS A 48 16.13 -16.98 4.84
CA CYS A 48 14.89 -16.40 5.35
C CYS A 48 13.70 -17.10 4.72
N ALA A 49 12.62 -17.26 5.49
CA ALA A 49 11.33 -17.59 4.89
C ALA A 49 10.82 -16.37 4.10
N VAL A 50 10.53 -16.56 2.81
CA VAL A 50 10.06 -15.49 1.95
C VAL A 50 8.54 -15.43 2.01
N VAL A 51 8.00 -14.30 2.47
CA VAL A 51 6.57 -14.01 2.49
C VAL A 51 6.30 -12.88 1.49
N GLU A 52 5.67 -13.23 0.37
CA GLU A 52 5.34 -12.24 -0.67
C GLU A 52 3.96 -11.63 -0.42
N PHE A 53 3.90 -10.30 -0.33
CA PHE A 53 2.66 -9.54 -0.21
C PHE A 53 2.05 -9.25 -1.60
N ASN A 54 1.81 -10.31 -2.37
CA ASN A 54 1.14 -10.23 -3.67
C ASN A 54 -0.32 -10.65 -3.53
N THR A 55 -1.22 -9.93 -4.20
CA THR A 55 -2.65 -10.24 -4.16
C THR A 55 -3.13 -10.62 -5.55
N THR A 56 -3.69 -11.83 -5.70
CA THR A 56 -4.37 -12.21 -6.95
C THR A 56 -5.72 -11.49 -7.07
N LYS A 57 -6.22 -11.27 -8.29
CA LYS A 57 -7.54 -10.63 -8.51
C LYS A 57 -8.66 -11.27 -7.70
N LYS A 58 -8.61 -12.60 -7.49
CA LYS A 58 -9.61 -13.35 -6.71
C LYS A 58 -9.52 -13.03 -5.21
N HIS A 59 -8.31 -12.92 -4.65
CA HIS A 59 -8.13 -12.58 -3.23
C HIS A 59 -8.34 -11.08 -2.95
N LEU A 60 -8.13 -10.23 -3.96
CA LEU A 60 -8.27 -8.77 -3.84
C LEU A 60 -9.67 -8.37 -3.39
N ALA A 61 -10.72 -8.98 -3.95
CA ALA A 61 -12.10 -8.68 -3.57
C ALA A 61 -12.37 -8.99 -2.08
N GLY A 62 -11.88 -10.13 -1.59
CA GLY A 62 -12.00 -10.50 -0.18
C GLY A 62 -11.21 -9.59 0.76
N LEU A 63 -10.01 -9.17 0.34
CA LEU A 63 -9.20 -8.18 1.06
C LEU A 63 -9.86 -6.80 1.09
N ALA A 64 -10.39 -6.34 -0.05
CA ALA A 64 -11.11 -5.08 -0.15
C ALA A 64 -12.36 -5.07 0.74
N ALA A 65 -13.12 -6.18 0.81
CA ALA A 65 -14.27 -6.30 1.72
C ALA A 65 -13.86 -6.22 3.20
N LYS A 66 -12.75 -6.88 3.60
CA LYS A 66 -12.20 -6.78 4.96
C LYS A 66 -11.73 -5.36 5.26
N PHE A 67 -11.06 -4.73 4.30
CA PHE A 67 -10.56 -3.36 4.43
C PHE A 67 -11.71 -2.36 4.55
N HIS A 68 -12.74 -2.50 3.71
CA HIS A 68 -13.98 -1.71 3.76
C HIS A 68 -14.60 -1.78 5.15
N LYS A 69 -14.81 -2.98 5.72
CA LYS A 69 -15.36 -3.14 7.08
C LYS A 69 -14.53 -2.41 8.14
N ARG A 70 -13.20 -2.49 8.04
CA ARG A 70 -12.29 -1.76 8.96
C ARG A 70 -12.44 -0.25 8.81
N LEU A 71 -12.53 0.22 7.57
CA LEU A 71 -12.59 1.63 7.24
C LEU A 71 -13.92 2.27 7.63
N SER A 72 -15.04 1.58 7.40
CA SER A 72 -16.36 1.98 7.92
C SER A 72 -16.35 2.14 9.45
N LYS A 73 -15.61 1.28 10.17
CA LYS A 73 -15.47 1.42 11.64
C LYS A 73 -14.71 2.71 11.99
N ILE A 74 -13.60 2.99 11.32
CA ILE A 74 -12.80 4.20 11.53
C ILE A 74 -13.62 5.45 11.24
N LEU A 75 -14.36 5.48 10.12
CA LEU A 75 -15.19 6.62 9.74
C LEU A 75 -16.31 6.87 10.76
N LYS A 76 -16.94 5.81 11.28
CA LYS A 76 -17.93 5.92 12.37
C LYS A 76 -17.32 6.44 13.67
N GLU A 77 -16.15 5.95 14.06
CA GLU A 77 -15.41 6.43 15.25
C GLU A 77 -14.97 7.90 15.11
N LYS A 78 -14.84 8.40 13.87
CA LYS A 78 -14.46 9.80 13.56
C LYS A 78 -15.65 10.68 13.17
N GLU A 79 -16.88 10.16 13.29
CA GLU A 79 -18.12 10.87 12.93
C GLU A 79 -18.14 11.43 11.49
N VAL A 80 -17.42 10.78 10.57
CA VAL A 80 -17.39 11.15 9.16
C VAL A 80 -18.59 10.54 8.45
N LYS A 81 -19.43 11.37 7.82
CA LYS A 81 -20.51 10.90 6.96
C LYS A 81 -19.92 10.34 5.66
N TYR A 82 -20.41 9.21 5.20
CA TYR A 82 -19.96 8.61 3.95
C TYR A 82 -21.07 7.81 3.28
N ASP A 83 -21.01 7.73 1.96
CA ASP A 83 -21.84 6.84 1.17
C ASP A 83 -21.09 5.51 0.93
N GLU A 84 -21.78 4.39 1.16
CA GLU A 84 -21.20 3.04 1.07
C GLU A 84 -20.69 2.73 -0.35
N ARG A 85 -21.37 3.24 -1.38
CA ARG A 85 -20.93 3.06 -2.77
C ARG A 85 -19.66 3.84 -3.07
N THR A 86 -19.62 5.12 -2.68
CA THR A 86 -18.43 5.98 -2.84
C THR A 86 -17.21 5.40 -2.13
N LEU A 87 -17.39 4.85 -0.92
CA LEU A 87 -16.32 4.21 -0.16
C LEU A 87 -15.78 2.96 -0.87
N ALA A 88 -16.66 2.10 -1.37
CA ALA A 88 -16.27 0.90 -2.10
C ALA A 88 -15.54 1.24 -3.41
N GLU A 89 -16.00 2.25 -4.15
CA GLU A 89 -15.37 2.71 -5.39
C GLU A 89 -13.95 3.25 -5.14
N LEU A 90 -13.74 4.08 -4.11
CA LEU A 90 -12.41 4.59 -3.73
C LEU A 90 -11.45 3.47 -3.32
N ILE A 91 -11.93 2.48 -2.57
CA ILE A 91 -11.11 1.32 -2.19
C ILE A 91 -10.68 0.56 -3.44
N MET A 92 -11.60 0.27 -4.37
CA MET A 92 -11.29 -0.47 -5.60
C MET A 92 -10.37 0.31 -6.55
N LEU A 93 -10.42 1.64 -6.54
CA LEU A 93 -9.58 2.50 -7.39
C LEU A 93 -8.10 2.47 -7.01
N HIS A 94 -7.80 2.38 -5.71
CA HIS A 94 -6.42 2.46 -5.20
C HIS A 94 -5.88 1.15 -4.64
N ALA A 95 -6.70 0.11 -4.48
CA ALA A 95 -6.24 -1.22 -4.12
C ALA A 95 -5.24 -1.76 -5.18
N PRO A 96 -4.19 -2.49 -4.76
CA PRO A 96 -3.92 -3.01 -3.41
C PRO A 96 -3.15 -2.05 -2.48
N ASP A 97 -2.93 -0.78 -2.84
CA ASP A 97 -2.25 0.19 -1.97
C ASP A 97 -3.19 0.76 -0.91
N TRP A 98 -3.28 0.08 0.22
CA TRP A 98 -4.13 0.45 1.35
C TRP A 98 -3.75 1.78 2.00
N ARG A 99 -2.46 2.17 1.94
CA ARG A 99 -2.01 3.45 2.49
C ARG A 99 -2.54 4.59 1.63
N ARG A 100 -2.46 4.44 0.31
CA ARG A 100 -3.02 5.41 -0.63
C ARG A 100 -4.54 5.54 -0.46
N VAL A 101 -5.26 4.43 -0.32
CA VAL A 101 -6.71 4.46 -0.04
C VAL A 101 -7.03 5.33 1.19
N LEU A 102 -6.31 5.14 2.30
CA LEU A 102 -6.53 5.92 3.52
C LEU A 102 -6.22 7.41 3.32
N ASN A 103 -5.10 7.72 2.66
CA ASN A 103 -4.68 9.09 2.41
C ASN A 103 -5.72 9.84 1.57
N GLU A 104 -6.26 9.20 0.53
CA GLU A 104 -7.29 9.83 -0.31
C GLU A 104 -8.59 10.03 0.48
N ILE A 105 -9.03 9.03 1.26
CA ILE A 105 -10.24 9.18 2.08
C ILE A 105 -10.07 10.31 3.09
N GLN A 106 -8.93 10.38 3.77
CA GLN A 106 -8.63 11.46 4.70
C GLN A 106 -8.63 12.83 4.01
N ARG A 107 -8.07 12.92 2.80
CA ARG A 107 -8.06 14.15 2.00
C ARG A 107 -9.46 14.59 1.62
N TYR A 108 -10.35 13.66 1.31
CA TYR A 108 -11.72 13.95 0.90
C TYR A 108 -12.72 14.04 2.06
N SER A 109 -12.33 13.64 3.27
CA SER A 109 -13.18 13.71 4.48
C SER A 109 -12.87 14.92 5.38
N ILE A 110 -12.09 15.90 4.92
CA ILE A 110 -11.69 17.07 5.72
C ILE A 110 -12.91 17.83 6.27
N ASN A 111 -13.99 17.91 5.49
CA ASN A 111 -15.20 18.62 5.87
C ASN A 111 -16.17 17.77 6.72
N GLY A 112 -15.76 16.58 7.18
CA GLY A 112 -16.61 15.67 7.94
C GLY A 112 -17.59 14.85 7.09
N GLU A 113 -17.53 14.97 5.77
CA GLU A 113 -18.34 14.19 4.83
C GLU A 113 -17.52 13.77 3.61
N LEU A 114 -17.54 12.48 3.30
CA LEU A 114 -16.96 11.89 2.10
C LEU A 114 -17.98 12.02 0.96
N SER A 115 -17.85 13.08 0.16
CA SER A 115 -18.73 13.34 -0.98
C SER A 115 -18.19 12.75 -2.29
N ALA A 116 -19.07 12.45 -3.24
CA ALA A 116 -18.72 11.93 -4.57
C ALA A 116 -17.80 12.85 -5.39
N ALA A 117 -17.65 14.13 -5.01
CA ALA A 117 -16.64 15.03 -5.57
C ALA A 117 -15.20 14.49 -5.40
N ALA A 118 -14.99 13.60 -4.42
CA ALA A 118 -13.75 12.85 -4.24
C ALA A 118 -13.32 12.05 -5.48
N LEU A 119 -14.30 11.50 -6.21
CA LEU A 119 -14.08 10.68 -7.40
C LEU A 119 -13.88 11.54 -8.67
N VAL A 120 -14.41 12.77 -8.67
CA VAL A 120 -14.36 13.69 -9.83
C VAL A 120 -12.94 14.25 -10.04
N GLY A 121 -12.15 14.39 -8.97
CA GLY A 121 -10.77 14.90 -9.06
C GLY A 121 -9.78 13.94 -9.75
N THR A 122 -10.12 12.66 -9.91
CA THR A 122 -9.24 11.65 -10.49
C THR A 122 -9.42 11.48 -12.01
N SER A 123 -10.47 12.07 -12.61
CA SER A 123 -10.76 12.03 -14.06
C SER A 123 -10.51 13.37 -14.79
N ILE A 124 -9.64 14.23 -14.27
CA ILE A 124 -9.27 15.51 -14.92
C ILE A 124 -8.39 15.30 -16.18
N GLY A 125 -7.84 14.10 -16.39
CA GLY A 125 -7.12 13.76 -17.62
C GLY A 125 -7.96 13.91 -18.90
N GLN A 126 -9.29 13.81 -18.83
CA GLN A 126 -10.18 14.07 -19.97
C GLN A 126 -10.60 15.55 -20.11
N ILE A 127 -10.60 16.30 -19.01
CA ILE A 127 -10.91 17.74 -19.04
C ILE A 127 -9.80 18.51 -19.77
N GLY A 128 -8.54 18.09 -19.61
CA GLY A 128 -7.41 18.66 -20.36
C GLY A 128 -7.59 18.51 -21.88
N ALA A 129 -7.98 17.31 -22.34
CA ALA A 129 -8.24 17.07 -23.76
C ALA A 129 -9.40 17.93 -24.29
N LEU A 130 -10.47 18.12 -23.50
CA LEU A 130 -11.61 18.97 -23.85
C LEU A 130 -11.20 20.46 -23.96
N VAL A 131 -10.38 20.95 -23.03
CA VAL A 131 -9.90 22.35 -23.04
C VAL A 131 -8.96 22.61 -24.22
N THR A 132 -8.20 21.61 -24.68
CA THR A 132 -7.39 21.71 -25.89
C THR A 132 -8.25 21.77 -27.15
N PHE A 133 -9.32 20.97 -27.24
CA PHE A 133 -10.26 21.00 -28.37
C PHE A 133 -11.14 22.26 -28.44
N LEU A 134 -11.34 22.95 -27.32
CA LEU A 134 -12.12 24.19 -27.24
C LEU A 134 -11.30 25.46 -27.50
N ARG A 135 -9.98 25.34 -27.69
CA ARG A 135 -9.05 26.46 -27.97
C ARG A 135 -8.61 26.54 -29.43
N GLU A 136 -9.08 25.64 -30.28
CA GLU A 136 -9.16 25.83 -31.75
C GLU A 136 -10.49 26.51 -32.10
#